data_AF-A0A974I213-F1
#
_entry.id   AF-A0A974I213-F1
#
_cell.length_a   1.000
_cell.length_b   1.000
_cell.length_c   1.000
_cell.angle_alpha   90.00
_cell.angle_beta   90.00
_cell.angle_gamma   90.00
#
_symmetry.space_group_name_H-M   'P 1'
#
loop_
_entity.id
_entity.type
_entity.pdbx_description
1 polymer ?
#
loop_
_entity_poly.entity_id
_entity_poly.type
_entity_poly.pdbx_seq_one_letter_code
_entity_poly.pdbx_strand_id
1 'polypeptide(L)'
;MFWQCSHIQKYWKDVWDFLHIHLGLPHVATPTLSFLGLTEDLPLNTRNRLLLLQLLFFAKKLILLHWKDTQAPRIGEWKQLVNSNLPHIKAVYTSRNCPTKFDLIWGTWMALDNLVHT
;
A
#
# COMPACT_ATOMS: atom_id res chain seq x y z
N MET A 1 -5.17 -16.34 -12.75
CA MET A 1 -6.65 -16.31 -12.78
C MET A 1 -7.24 -15.08 -12.09
N PHE A 2 -6.84 -14.71 -10.85
CA PHE A 2 -7.35 -13.50 -10.16
C PHE A 2 -7.18 -12.16 -10.91
N TRP A 3 -6.08 -11.98 -11.65
CA TRP A 3 -5.84 -10.77 -12.42
C TRP A 3 -6.79 -10.56 -13.61
N GLN A 4 -7.57 -11.57 -14.02
CA GLN A 4 -8.52 -11.44 -15.13
C GLN A 4 -9.88 -10.89 -14.68
N CYS A 5 -10.11 -10.78 -13.37
CA CYS A 5 -11.33 -10.18 -12.84
C CYS A 5 -11.30 -8.66 -13.01
N SER A 6 -12.26 -8.11 -13.78
CA SER A 6 -12.36 -6.67 -14.07
C SER A 6 -12.50 -5.80 -12.82
N HIS A 7 -13.19 -6.30 -11.80
CA HIS A 7 -13.37 -5.59 -10.53
C HIS A 7 -12.04 -5.48 -9.77
N ILE A 8 -11.25 -6.56 -9.72
CA ILE A 8 -9.94 -6.57 -9.06
C ILE A 8 -8.92 -5.75 -9.86
N GLN A 9 -8.98 -5.79 -11.20
CA GLN A 9 -8.14 -4.96 -12.05
C GLN A 9 -8.39 -3.47 -11.81
N LYS A 10 -9.67 -3.07 -11.74
CA LYS A 10 -10.04 -1.68 -11.43
C LYS A 10 -9.50 -1.26 -10.07
N TYR A 11 -9.69 -2.08 -9.04
CA TYR A 11 -9.14 -1.82 -7.72
C TYR A 11 -7.60 -1.65 -7.74
N TRP A 12 -6.87 -2.54 -8.41
CA TRP A 12 -5.42 -2.43 -8.53
C TRP A 12 -5.00 -1.17 -9.30
N LYS A 13 -5.73 -0.81 -10.36
CA LYS A 13 -5.50 0.44 -11.07
C LYS A 13 -5.65 1.63 -10.14
N ASP A 14 -6.74 1.70 -9.38
CA ASP A 14 -6.98 2.80 -8.44
C ASP A 14 -5.86 2.89 -7.38
N VAL A 15 -5.35 1.75 -6.91
CA VAL A 15 -4.20 1.70 -5.97
C VAL A 15 -2.92 2.21 -6.63
N TRP A 16 -2.58 1.74 -7.83
CA TRP A 16 -1.37 2.15 -8.52
C TRP A 16 -1.40 3.61 -8.95
N ASP A 17 -2.54 4.09 -9.45
CA ASP A 17 -2.75 5.51 -9.76
C ASP A 17 -2.50 6.36 -8.51
N PHE A 18 -3.04 5.95 -7.36
CA PHE A 18 -2.80 6.65 -6.10
C PHE A 18 -1.32 6.66 -5.70
N LEU A 19 -0.65 5.50 -5.73
CA LEU A 19 0.78 5.39 -5.38
C LEU A 19 1.66 6.23 -6.30
N HIS A 20 1.34 6.27 -7.59
CA HIS A 20 2.08 7.05 -8.57
C HIS A 20 1.90 8.56 -8.36
N ILE A 21 0.64 9.02 -8.30
CA ILE A 21 0.29 10.44 -8.21
C ILE A 21 0.77 11.04 -6.89
N HIS A 22 0.59 10.33 -5.78
CA HIS A 22 0.78 10.91 -4.44
C HIS A 22 2.11 10.57 -3.78
N LEU A 23 2.74 9.45 -4.14
CA LEU A 23 4.01 9.03 -3.54
C LEU A 23 5.17 9.05 -4.54
N GLY A 24 4.92 9.42 -5.80
CA GLY A 24 5.93 9.45 -6.86
C GLY A 24 6.53 8.07 -7.15
N LEU A 25 5.80 6.99 -6.83
CA LEU A 25 6.26 5.62 -7.05
C LEU A 25 6.09 5.23 -8.53
N PRO A 26 6.89 4.29 -9.06
CA PRO A 26 6.74 3.81 -10.43
C PRO A 26 5.34 3.27 -10.70
N HIS A 27 4.71 3.71 -11.78
CA HIS A 27 3.41 3.19 -12.20
C HIS A 27 3.60 1.88 -12.98
N VAL A 28 3.79 0.77 -12.26
CA VAL A 28 3.98 -0.56 -12.85
C VAL A 28 2.91 -1.51 -12.32
N ALA A 29 1.70 -1.43 -12.88
CA ALA A 29 0.59 -2.29 -12.48
C ALA A 29 0.70 -3.69 -13.13
N THR A 30 1.72 -4.47 -12.78
CA THR A 30 1.83 -5.86 -13.24
C THR A 30 1.28 -6.83 -12.20
N PRO A 31 0.75 -8.01 -12.61
CA PRO A 31 0.28 -9.03 -11.68
C PRO A 31 1.41 -9.51 -10.75
N THR A 32 2.61 -9.68 -11.31
CA THR A 32 3.81 -10.12 -10.60
C THR A 32 4.15 -9.17 -9.46
N LEU A 33 4.21 -7.86 -9.74
CA LEU A 33 4.51 -6.87 -8.71
C LEU A 33 3.36 -6.71 -7.71
N SER A 34 2.12 -6.64 -8.18
CA SER A 34 0.95 -6.40 -7.33
C SER A 34 0.69 -7.57 -6.37
N PHE A 35 0.75 -8.81 -6.85
CA PHE A 35 0.50 -9.98 -6.03
C PHE A 35 1.73 -10.51 -5.31
N LEU A 36 2.85 -10.67 -6.01
CA LEU A 36 4.05 -11.32 -5.47
C LEU A 36 5.01 -10.31 -4.81
N GLY A 37 4.91 -9.02 -5.10
CA GLY A 37 5.82 -8.01 -4.53
C GLY A 37 7.23 -8.10 -5.08
N LEU A 38 7.43 -8.69 -6.26
CA LEU A 38 8.75 -8.73 -6.91
C LEU A 38 9.07 -7.33 -7.44
N THR A 39 9.96 -6.64 -6.72
CA THR A 39 10.30 -5.23 -6.97
C THR A 39 11.69 -5.07 -7.58
N GLU A 40 12.43 -6.15 -7.82
CA GLU A 40 13.86 -6.17 -8.18
C GLU A 40 14.20 -5.21 -9.33
N ASP A 41 13.36 -5.16 -10.36
CA ASP A 41 13.54 -4.32 -11.55
C ASP A 41 13.16 -2.84 -11.34
N LEU A 42 12.59 -2.48 -10.18
CA LEU A 42 12.17 -1.10 -9.93
C LEU A 42 13.34 -0.26 -9.41
N PRO A 43 13.53 0.97 -9.94
CA PRO A 43 14.55 1.92 -9.50
C PRO A 43 14.14 2.60 -8.17
N LEU A 44 13.93 1.81 -7.12
CA LEU A 44 13.51 2.25 -5.80
C LEU A 44 14.65 2.14 -4.79
N ASN A 45 14.86 3.20 -4.03
CA ASN A 45 15.67 3.14 -2.81
C ASN A 45 15.01 2.20 -1.77
N THR A 46 15.78 1.75 -0.78
CA THR A 46 15.33 0.80 0.23
C THR A 46 14.07 1.25 0.98
N ARG A 47 13.93 2.54 1.27
CA ARG A 47 12.80 3.07 2.05
C ARG A 47 11.51 3.04 1.24
N ASN A 48 11.54 3.55 0.02
CA ASN A 48 10.41 3.54 -0.91
C ASN A 48 9.99 2.11 -1.26
N ARG A 49 10.96 1.20 -1.39
CA ARG A 49 10.69 -0.23 -1.61
C ARG A 49 9.96 -0.85 -0.43
N LEU A 50 10.42 -0.62 0.80
CA LEU A 50 9.74 -1.12 2.00
C LEU A 50 8.34 -0.55 2.14
N LEU A 51 8.17 0.76 1.91
CA LEU A 51 6.85 1.42 1.93
C LEU A 51 5.92 0.79 0.89
N LEU A 52 6.37 0.67 -0.37
CA LEU A 52 5.59 0.05 -1.45
C LEU A 52 5.15 -1.37 -1.07
N LEU A 53 6.06 -2.21 -0.59
CA LEU A 53 5.73 -3.59 -0.21
C LEU A 53 4.68 -3.65 0.91
N GLN A 54 4.77 -2.76 1.90
CA GLN A 54 3.79 -2.67 2.98
C GLN A 54 2.43 -2.19 2.47
N LEU A 55 2.40 -1.20 1.58
CA LEU A 55 1.17 -0.70 0.97
C LEU A 55 0.49 -1.76 0.07
N LEU A 56 1.26 -2.49 -0.72
CA LEU A 56 0.78 -3.62 -1.51
C LEU A 56 0.29 -4.78 -0.63
N PHE A 57 0.94 -5.03 0.52
CA PHE A 57 0.45 -6.00 1.50
C PHE A 57 -0.96 -5.64 1.98
N PHE A 58 -1.21 -4.39 2.35
CA PHE A 58 -2.56 -3.95 2.74
C PHE A 58 -3.58 -4.04 1.61
N ALA A 59 -3.17 -3.75 0.37
CA ALA A 59 -4.06 -3.91 -0.78
C ALA A 59 -4.50 -5.38 -0.96
N LYS A 60 -3.55 -6.32 -0.86
CA LYS A 60 -3.85 -7.76 -0.90
C LYS A 60 -4.70 -8.21 0.29
N LYS A 61 -4.38 -7.72 1.49
CA LYS A 61 -5.14 -8.01 2.71
C LYS A 61 -6.60 -7.61 2.53
N LEU A 62 -6.86 -6.44 1.94
CA LEU A 62 -8.22 -5.98 1.71
C LEU A 62 -8.98 -6.85 0.70
N ILE A 63 -8.36 -7.25 -0.41
CA ILE A 63 -8.97 -8.22 -1.35
C ILE A 63 -9.39 -9.51 -0.61
N LEU A 64 -8.54 -10.01 0.29
CA LEU A 64 -8.85 -11.21 1.08
C LEU A 64 -9.97 -10.98 2.10
N LEU A 65 -10.08 -9.79 2.70
CA LEU A 65 -11.18 -9.44 3.59
C LEU A 65 -12.53 -9.42 2.86
N HIS A 66 -12.54 -9.00 1.60
CA HIS A 66 -13.72 -8.98 0.73
C HIS A 66 -13.88 -10.24 -0.13
N TRP A 67 -13.17 -11.34 0.13
CA TRP A 67 -13.12 -12.45 -0.83
C TRP A 67 -14.48 -13.12 -1.09
N LYS A 68 -15.42 -13.02 -0.13
CA LYS A 68 -16.79 -13.53 -0.26
C LYS A 68 -17.80 -12.49 -0.72
N ASP A 69 -17.38 -11.23 -0.82
CA ASP A 69 -18.27 -10.13 -1.17
C ASP A 69 -18.50 -10.08 -2.68
N THR A 70 -19.67 -9.59 -3.08
CA THR A 70 -20.01 -9.41 -4.50
C THR A 70 -19.36 -8.16 -5.10
N GLN A 71 -18.89 -7.24 -4.25
CA GLN A 71 -18.29 -5.97 -4.63
C GLN A 71 -16.78 -6.01 -4.42
N ALA A 72 -16.02 -5.40 -5.32
CA ALA A 72 -14.59 -5.20 -5.10
C ALA A 72 -14.34 -4.14 -4.02
N PRO A 73 -13.18 -4.22 -3.34
CA PRO A 73 -12.78 -3.19 -2.40
C PRO A 73 -12.62 -1.83 -3.07
N ARG A 74 -12.87 -0.77 -2.30
CA ARG A 74 -12.67 0.61 -2.72
C ARG A 74 -11.32 1.13 -2.24
N ILE A 75 -10.78 2.09 -2.98
CA ILE A 75 -9.52 2.76 -2.60
C ILE A 75 -9.59 3.42 -1.22
N GLY A 76 -10.75 3.94 -0.82
CA GLY A 76 -10.98 4.53 0.50
C GLY A 76 -10.84 3.51 1.64
N GLU A 77 -11.37 2.31 1.46
CA GLU A 77 -11.26 1.21 2.45
C GLU A 77 -9.81 0.77 2.61
N TRP A 78 -9.03 0.77 1.53
CA TRP A 78 -7.59 0.49 1.59
C TRP A 78 -6.82 1.53 2.39
N LYS A 79 -7.07 2.82 2.17
CA LYS A 79 -6.44 3.90 2.96
C LYS A 79 -6.80 3.78 4.44
N GLN A 80 -8.08 3.56 4.76
CA GLN A 80 -8.55 3.34 6.13
C GLN A 80 -7.89 2.11 6.77
N LEU A 81 -7.73 1.02 6.01
CA LEU A 81 -7.04 -0.17 6.49
C LEU A 81 -5.56 0.12 6.78
N VAL A 82 -4.86 0.88 5.92
CA VAL A 82 -3.48 1.29 6.18
C VAL A 82 -3.42 2.16 7.45
N ASN A 83 -4.21 3.21 7.53
CA ASN A 83 -4.19 4.19 8.62
C ASN A 83 -4.55 3.57 9.98
N SER A 84 -5.57 2.71 10.03
CA SER A 84 -5.93 1.98 11.25
C SER A 84 -4.82 1.05 11.76
N ASN A 85 -3.91 0.61 10.89
CA ASN A 85 -2.79 -0.25 11.27
C ASN A 85 -1.49 0.53 11.56
N LEU A 86 -1.40 1.82 11.23
CA LEU A 86 -0.21 2.64 11.49
C LEU A 86 0.22 2.67 12.98
N PRO A 87 -0.69 2.84 13.97
CA PRO A 87 -0.30 2.83 15.38
C PRO A 87 0.37 1.52 15.80
N HIS A 88 -0.14 0.39 15.29
CA HIS A 88 0.42 -0.94 15.56
C HIS A 88 1.80 -1.11 14.91
N ILE A 89 1.96 -0.66 13.66
CA ILE A 89 3.27 -0.68 12.99
C ILE A 89 4.27 0.18 13.76
N LYS A 90 3.89 1.40 14.15
CA LYS A 90 4.73 2.31 14.94
C LYS A 90 5.15 1.67 16.27
N ALA A 91 4.21 1.04 16.98
CA ALA A 91 4.49 0.34 18.23
C ALA A 91 5.53 -0.77 18.06
N VAL A 92 5.49 -1.53 16.96
CA VAL A 92 6.49 -2.57 16.65
C VAL A 92 7.88 -1.98 16.41
N TYR A 93 7.99 -0.83 15.73
CA TYR A 93 9.29 -0.15 15.56
C TYR A 93 9.82 0.42 16.88
N THR A 94 8.95 1.00 17.70
CA THR A 94 9.31 1.50 19.03
C THR A 94 9.78 0.36 19.94
N SER A 95 9.08 -0.79 19.96
CA SER A 95 9.48 -1.94 20.79
C SER A 95 10.81 -2.56 20.36
N ARG A 96 11.21 -2.35 19.11
CA ARG A 96 12.52 -2.75 18.55
C ARG A 96 13.60 -1.68 18.71
N ASN A 97 13.33 -0.63 19.48
CA ASN A 97 14.23 0.51 19.71
C ASN A 97 14.71 1.19 18.41
N CYS A 98 13.87 1.20 17.37
CA CYS A 98 14.15 1.86 16.08
C CYS A 98 13.00 2.77 15.60
N PRO A 99 12.50 3.70 16.44
CA PRO A 99 11.37 4.58 16.08
C PRO A 99 11.67 5.47 14.88
N THR A 100 12.91 5.95 14.73
CA THR A 100 13.31 6.79 13.59
C THR A 100 13.18 6.07 12.25
N LYS A 101 13.32 4.73 12.23
CA LYS A 101 13.15 3.92 11.03
C LYS A 101 11.69 3.91 10.56
N PHE A 102 10.72 3.99 11.49
CA PHE A 102 9.32 4.15 11.14
C PHE A 102 9.09 5.47 10.42
N ASP A 103 9.55 6.59 10.99
CA ASP A 103 9.36 7.92 10.40
C ASP A 103 10.04 8.04 9.03
N LEU A 104 11.21 7.43 8.84
CA LEU A 104 11.91 7.41 7.55
C LEU A 104 11.18 6.63 6.44
N ILE A 105 10.34 5.64 6.80
CA ILE A 105 9.61 4.81 5.83
C ILE A 105 8.21 5.36 5.61
N TRP A 106 7.50 5.70 6.69
CA TRP A 106 6.09 6.08 6.69
C TRP A 106 5.86 7.59 6.70
N GLY A 107 6.90 8.41 6.89
CA GLY A 107 6.77 9.86 6.97
C GLY A 107 6.08 10.49 5.76
N THR A 108 6.39 10.02 4.55
CA THR A 108 5.73 10.50 3.31
C THR A 108 4.25 10.14 3.26
N TRP A 109 3.87 8.93 3.70
CA TRP A 109 2.47 8.52 3.80
C TRP A 109 1.71 9.35 4.84
N MET A 110 2.28 9.53 6.04
CA MET A 110 1.65 10.31 7.10
C MET A 110 1.49 11.79 6.73
N ALA A 111 2.47 12.37 6.05
CA ALA A 111 2.36 13.73 5.54
C ALA A 111 1.21 13.87 4.53
N LEU A 112 1.00 12.85 3.70
CA LEU A 112 -0.10 12.82 2.73
C LEU A 112 -1.47 12.72 3.41
N ASP A 113 -1.61 11.85 4.41
CA ASP A 113 -2.87 11.65 5.13
C ASP A 113 -3.35 12.92 5.84
N ASN A 114 -2.42 13.64 6.47
CA ASN A 114 -2.71 14.90 7.15
C ASN A 114 -3.22 16.00 6.21
N LEU A 115 -2.81 16.00 4.93
CA LEU A 115 -3.26 16.99 3.93
C LEU A 115 -4.67 16.72 3.40
N VAL A 116 -5.20 15.50 3.57
CA VAL A 116 -6.56 15.13 3.12
C VAL A 116 -7.61 15.45 4.20
N HIS A 117 -7.16 15.76 5.42
CA HIS A 117 -8.00 16.06 6.59
C HIS A 117 -7.94 17.51 7.07
N THR A 118 -7.24 18.40 6.35
CA THR A 118 -7.26 19.86 6.49
C THR A 118 -8.06 20.51 5.37
#